data_AF-A0A949IKJ6-F1
#
_entry.id   AF-A0A949IKJ6-F1
#
_cell.length_a   1.000
_cell.length_b   1.000
_cell.length_c   1.000
_cell.angle_alpha   90.00
_cell.angle_beta   90.00
_cell.angle_gamma   90.00
#
_symmetry.space_group_name_H-M   'P 1'
#
loop_
_entity.id
_entity.type
_entity.pdbx_description
1 polymer ?
#
loop_
_entity_poly.entity_id
_entity_poly.type
_entity_poly.pdbx_seq_one_letter_code
_entity_poly.pdbx_strand_id
1 'polypeptide(L)'
;MGKRKTIDNITYSLVKTKQIIRLAWGVFIKKGSKLPSRRLILQFKNSLFGRKTATHGSTVARNLGLPVASRGRDATGKKKRAPIPQKQFDGQPFCVSGGSTSFKIFKHDDGECKQLIGTCERKLYLGEQQEGHAVRALWQMKKARFESLEDERILASLPVPASVLVENAAWMPAWISDRLHALSE
;
A
#
# COMPACT_ATOMS: atom_id res chain seq x y z
N MET A 1 -16.05 -13.42 -30.99
CA MET A 1 -16.34 -12.68 -29.73
C MET A 1 -17.64 -11.92 -29.89
N GLY A 2 -18.53 -11.94 -28.90
CA GLY A 2 -19.83 -11.22 -28.98
C GLY A 2 -19.65 -9.70 -29.02
N LYS A 3 -20.65 -8.98 -29.57
CA LYS A 3 -20.65 -7.50 -29.60
C LYS A 3 -20.56 -6.98 -28.16
N ARG A 4 -19.64 -6.02 -27.90
CA ARG A 4 -19.45 -5.40 -26.57
C ARG A 4 -20.75 -4.95 -25.92
N LYS A 5 -21.63 -4.35 -26.71
CA LYS A 5 -22.98 -3.92 -26.29
C LYS A 5 -23.81 -5.06 -25.69
N THR A 6 -23.73 -6.26 -26.26
CA THR A 6 -24.43 -7.44 -25.76
C THR A 6 -23.89 -7.87 -24.40
N ILE A 7 -22.56 -7.87 -24.23
CA ILE A 7 -21.92 -8.21 -22.95
C ILE A 7 -22.28 -7.19 -21.87
N ASP A 8 -22.22 -5.90 -22.20
CA ASP A 8 -22.58 -4.82 -21.28
C ASP A 8 -24.06 -4.93 -20.86
N ASN A 9 -24.97 -5.19 -21.81
CA ASN A 9 -26.39 -5.37 -21.54
C ASN A 9 -26.67 -6.59 -20.65
N ILE A 10 -26.04 -7.74 -20.93
CA ILE A 10 -26.19 -8.95 -20.10
C ILE A 10 -25.66 -8.67 -18.69
N THR A 11 -24.47 -8.08 -18.57
CA THR A 11 -23.85 -7.76 -17.28
C THR A 11 -24.73 -6.81 -16.46
N TYR A 12 -25.29 -5.78 -17.11
CA TYR A 12 -26.24 -4.86 -16.49
C TYR A 12 -27.48 -5.59 -15.97
N SER A 13 -28.07 -6.46 -16.80
CA SER A 13 -29.24 -7.26 -16.40
C SER A 13 -28.93 -8.20 -15.22
N LEU A 14 -27.75 -8.83 -15.19
CA LEU A 14 -27.32 -9.69 -14.08
C LEU A 14 -27.14 -8.91 -12.77
N VAL A 15 -26.62 -7.68 -12.83
CA VAL A 15 -26.53 -6.79 -11.65
C VAL A 15 -27.93 -6.37 -11.20
N LYS A 16 -28.79 -5.94 -12.14
CA LYS A 16 -30.15 -5.48 -11.84
C LYS A 16 -31.02 -6.57 -11.21
N THR A 17 -30.90 -7.81 -11.70
CA THR A 17 -31.56 -9.00 -11.15
C THR A 17 -30.87 -9.55 -9.89
N LYS A 18 -29.81 -8.89 -9.40
CA LYS A 18 -29.01 -9.27 -8.24
C LYS A 18 -28.39 -10.68 -8.37
N GLN A 19 -28.18 -11.21 -9.56
CA GLN A 19 -27.48 -12.49 -9.75
C GLN A 19 -25.97 -12.34 -9.51
N ILE A 20 -25.43 -11.16 -9.81
CA ILE A 20 -24.06 -10.75 -9.49
C ILE A 20 -24.07 -9.43 -8.74
N ILE A 21 -23.04 -9.20 -7.93
CA ILE A 21 -22.81 -7.98 -7.16
C ILE A 21 -21.57 -7.30 -7.73
N ARG A 22 -21.67 -6.00 -8.03
CA ARG A 22 -20.54 -5.21 -8.50
C ARG A 22 -19.70 -4.76 -7.30
N LEU A 23 -18.42 -5.09 -7.30
CA LEU A 23 -17.48 -4.74 -6.23
C LEU A 23 -16.64 -3.51 -6.59
N ALA A 24 -16.28 -3.38 -7.86
CA ALA A 24 -15.61 -2.23 -8.45
C ALA A 24 -15.95 -2.16 -9.94
N TRP A 25 -15.57 -1.08 -10.63
CA TRP A 25 -15.68 -1.08 -12.09
C TRP A 25 -14.89 -2.23 -12.70
N GLY A 26 -15.57 -3.07 -13.47
CA GLY A 26 -15.02 -4.28 -14.10
C GLY A 26 -14.87 -5.49 -13.17
N VAL A 27 -15.26 -5.40 -11.89
CA VAL A 27 -15.08 -6.49 -10.91
C VAL A 27 -16.44 -6.85 -10.32
N PHE A 28 -16.81 -8.12 -10.46
CA PHE A 28 -18.09 -8.66 -10.03
C PHE A 28 -17.89 -9.94 -9.22
N ILE A 29 -18.86 -10.25 -8.35
CA ILE A 29 -18.92 -11.50 -7.61
C ILE A 29 -20.32 -12.11 -7.74
N LYS A 30 -20.42 -13.43 -7.75
CA LYS A 30 -21.71 -14.14 -7.75
C LYS A 30 -22.46 -13.89 -6.42
N LYS A 31 -23.77 -13.68 -6.50
CA LYS A 31 -24.61 -13.58 -5.29
C LYS A 31 -24.49 -14.84 -4.43
N GLY A 32 -24.45 -14.65 -3.11
CA GLY A 32 -24.28 -15.74 -2.14
C GLY A 32 -22.84 -16.22 -1.94
N SER A 33 -21.89 -15.74 -2.75
CA SER A 33 -20.46 -15.99 -2.49
C SER A 33 -19.96 -15.12 -1.34
N LYS A 34 -18.91 -15.60 -0.66
CA LYS A 34 -18.24 -14.84 0.40
C LYS A 34 -17.71 -13.52 -0.15
N LEU A 35 -18.11 -12.40 0.48
CA LEU A 35 -17.63 -11.08 0.11
C LEU A 35 -16.11 -10.98 0.35
N PRO A 36 -15.31 -10.64 -0.69
CA PRO A 36 -13.88 -10.49 -0.55
C PRO A 36 -13.54 -9.23 0.26
N SER A 37 -12.37 -9.24 0.88
CA SER A 37 -11.88 -8.05 1.58
C SER A 37 -11.57 -6.94 0.58
N ARG A 38 -11.67 -5.68 1.04
CA ARG A 38 -11.31 -4.50 0.23
C ARG A 38 -9.89 -4.60 -0.36
N ARG A 39 -8.96 -5.13 0.44
CA ARG A 39 -7.57 -5.38 0.04
C ARG A 39 -7.51 -6.33 -1.16
N LEU A 40 -8.27 -7.43 -1.13
CA LEU A 40 -8.27 -8.40 -2.21
C LEU A 40 -8.85 -7.82 -3.50
N ILE A 41 -9.91 -7.00 -3.40
CA ILE A 41 -10.50 -6.31 -4.56
C ILE A 41 -9.47 -5.36 -5.20
N LEU A 42 -8.72 -4.61 -4.38
CA LEU A 42 -7.67 -3.71 -4.86
C LEU A 42 -6.51 -4.48 -5.49
N GLN A 43 -6.03 -5.54 -4.85
CA GLN A 43 -4.95 -6.40 -5.37
C GLN A 43 -5.33 -6.99 -6.72
N PHE A 44 -6.52 -7.60 -6.82
CA PHE A 44 -7.04 -8.15 -8.06
C PHE A 44 -7.19 -7.07 -9.14
N LYS A 45 -7.73 -5.90 -8.80
CA LYS A 45 -7.91 -4.84 -9.79
C LYS A 45 -6.58 -4.31 -10.33
N ASN A 46 -5.54 -4.20 -9.49
CA ASN A 46 -4.23 -3.73 -9.94
C ASN A 46 -3.46 -4.80 -10.70
N SER A 47 -3.65 -6.09 -10.40
CA SER A 47 -3.01 -7.16 -11.16
C SER A 47 -3.45 -7.18 -12.61
N LEU A 48 -4.71 -6.79 -12.91
CA LEU A 48 -5.19 -6.59 -14.28
C LEU A 48 -4.43 -5.51 -15.06
N PHE A 49 -3.77 -4.57 -14.36
CA PHE A 49 -2.93 -3.54 -14.96
C PHE A 49 -1.43 -3.84 -14.84
N GLY A 50 -1.06 -5.07 -14.44
CA GLY A 50 0.34 -5.46 -14.22
C GLY A 50 1.02 -4.73 -13.06
N ARG A 51 0.24 -4.18 -12.10
CA ARG A 51 0.78 -3.38 -10.99
C ARG A 51 0.83 -4.17 -9.69
N LYS A 52 1.94 -4.02 -8.96
CA LYS A 52 2.12 -4.57 -7.62
C LYS A 52 1.49 -3.64 -6.60
N THR A 53 0.88 -4.18 -5.57
CA THR A 53 0.33 -3.40 -4.45
C THR A 53 0.82 -3.95 -3.13
N ALA A 54 1.12 -3.05 -2.19
CA ALA A 54 1.41 -3.42 -0.81
C ALA A 54 0.86 -2.37 0.18
N THR A 55 0.92 -2.69 1.45
CA THR A 55 0.56 -1.82 2.56
C THR A 55 1.56 -0.67 2.60
N HIS A 56 1.06 0.56 2.69
CA HIS A 56 1.91 1.74 2.68
C HIS A 56 2.83 1.76 3.91
N GLY A 57 4.09 2.13 3.72
CA GLY A 57 5.11 2.12 4.78
C GLY A 57 4.73 2.92 6.03
N SER A 58 3.95 4.00 5.91
CA SER A 58 3.45 4.75 7.07
C SER A 58 2.48 3.98 7.95
N THR A 59 1.67 3.11 7.35
CA THR A 59 0.80 2.22 8.11
C THR A 59 1.65 1.21 8.86
N VAL A 60 2.60 0.60 8.15
CA VAL A 60 3.45 -0.44 8.74
C VAL A 60 4.29 0.15 9.87
N ALA A 61 4.95 1.28 9.65
CA ALA A 61 5.72 1.97 10.69
C ALA A 61 4.88 2.33 11.91
N ARG A 62 3.62 2.78 11.72
CA ARG A 62 2.71 3.04 12.85
C ARG A 62 2.36 1.76 13.61
N ASN A 63 2.07 0.68 12.90
CA ASN A 63 1.75 -0.61 13.53
C ASN A 63 2.95 -1.17 14.30
N LEU A 64 4.18 -0.84 13.88
CA LEU A 64 5.42 -1.19 14.56
C LEU A 64 5.84 -0.18 15.64
N GLY A 65 5.03 0.84 15.94
CA GLY A 65 5.38 1.87 16.93
C GLY A 65 6.52 2.81 16.51
N LEU A 66 6.96 2.77 15.26
CA LEU A 66 8.06 3.57 14.75
C LEU A 66 7.63 5.03 14.49
N PRO A 67 8.51 6.00 14.71
CA PRO A 67 8.19 7.41 14.53
C PRO A 67 8.08 7.74 13.04
N VAL A 68 6.85 7.67 12.53
CA VAL A 68 6.54 8.06 11.15
C VAL A 68 6.79 9.55 10.98
N ALA A 69 7.60 9.94 10.00
CA ALA A 69 7.71 11.33 9.59
C ALA A 69 6.30 11.88 9.36
N SER A 70 5.86 12.80 10.23
CA SER A 70 4.65 13.56 9.96
C SER A 70 4.83 14.20 8.59
N ARG A 71 3.76 14.28 7.79
CA ARG A 71 3.76 15.05 6.54
C ARG A 71 3.81 16.55 6.91
N GLY A 72 4.88 16.95 7.58
CA GLY A 72 5.22 18.28 8.01
C GLY A 72 6.15 18.92 6.99
N ARG A 73 6.03 20.24 6.93
CA ARG A 73 6.60 21.20 5.98
C ARG A 73 8.06 20.90 5.58
N ASP A 74 8.42 21.34 4.38
CA ASP A 74 9.84 21.40 4.00
C ASP A 74 10.65 22.29 4.97
N ALA A 75 11.98 22.24 4.88
CA ALA A 75 12.89 23.06 5.68
C ALA A 75 12.63 24.57 5.57
N THR A 76 11.86 25.00 4.57
CA THR A 76 11.41 26.38 4.33
C THR A 76 10.06 26.73 4.94
N GLY A 77 9.43 25.84 5.72
CA GLY A 77 8.14 26.09 6.36
C GLY A 77 6.95 26.14 5.40
N LYS A 78 7.13 25.81 4.10
CA LYS A 78 6.05 25.75 3.13
C LYS A 78 5.30 24.42 3.28
N LYS A 79 3.97 24.49 3.29
CA LYS A 79 3.12 23.29 3.18
C LYS A 79 3.43 22.67 1.81
N LYS A 80 4.15 21.56 1.77
CA LYS A 80 4.14 20.67 0.58
C LYS A 80 2.67 20.45 0.23
N ARG A 81 2.32 20.63 -1.06
CA ARG A 81 0.95 20.57 -1.64
C ARG A 81 -0.03 19.87 -0.71
N ALA A 82 -1.06 20.62 -0.28
CA ALA A 82 -2.05 20.16 0.70
C ALA A 82 -2.34 18.67 0.51
N PRO A 83 -2.04 17.81 1.51
CA PRO A 83 -2.38 16.41 1.39
C PRO A 83 -3.88 16.31 1.17
N ILE A 84 -4.29 15.50 0.19
CA ILE A 84 -5.69 15.07 0.08
C ILE A 84 -6.09 14.59 1.48
N PRO A 85 -7.11 15.21 2.10
CA PRO A 85 -7.40 15.01 3.51
C PRO A 85 -7.53 13.52 3.81
N GLN A 86 -6.69 13.01 4.73
CA GLN A 86 -6.75 11.63 5.20
C GLN A 86 -8.08 11.29 5.91
N LYS A 87 -8.89 12.32 6.22
CA LYS A 87 -10.23 12.22 6.84
C LYS A 87 -11.27 11.48 5.99
N GLN A 88 -10.98 11.07 4.75
CA GLN A 88 -11.90 10.27 3.91
C GLN A 88 -11.46 8.81 3.69
N PHE A 89 -10.40 8.34 4.35
CA PHE A 89 -9.93 6.97 4.14
C PHE A 89 -10.15 6.11 5.38
N ASP A 90 -11.33 5.46 5.44
CA ASP A 90 -11.61 4.39 6.42
C ASP A 90 -10.83 3.12 6.07
N GLY A 91 -9.50 3.19 6.08
CA GLY A 91 -8.64 2.05 5.81
C GLY A 91 -7.16 2.41 5.72
N GLN A 92 -6.32 1.44 6.11
CA GLN A 92 -4.88 1.49 5.96
C GLN A 92 -4.48 1.90 4.52
N PRO A 93 -3.71 2.98 4.30
CA PRO A 93 -3.31 3.36 2.95
C PRO A 93 -2.50 2.23 2.31
N PHE A 94 -2.81 1.95 1.04
CA PHE A 94 -2.06 1.05 0.19
C PHE A 94 -1.18 1.85 -0.77
N CYS A 95 -0.09 1.23 -1.20
CA CYS A 95 0.79 1.75 -2.23
C CYS A 95 0.79 0.82 -3.45
N VAL A 96 1.08 1.39 -4.61
CA VAL A 96 1.07 0.71 -5.91
C VAL A 96 2.33 1.05 -6.71
N SER A 97 2.81 0.11 -7.53
CA SER A 97 3.93 0.38 -8.43
C SER A 97 3.55 1.41 -9.49
N GLY A 98 4.46 2.36 -9.72
CA GLY A 98 4.26 3.43 -10.69
C GLY A 98 3.42 4.59 -10.14
N GLY A 99 2.61 5.21 -11.00
CA GLY A 99 1.79 6.37 -10.64
C GLY A 99 0.66 6.04 -9.67
N SER A 100 0.33 7.01 -8.80
CA SER A 100 -0.84 6.93 -7.92
C SER A 100 -2.12 6.69 -8.72
N THR A 101 -3.03 5.90 -8.17
CA THR A 101 -4.33 5.59 -8.79
C THR A 101 -5.45 5.67 -7.78
N SER A 102 -6.68 5.79 -8.25
CA SER A 102 -7.86 5.74 -7.39
C SER A 102 -8.93 4.85 -8.00
N PHE A 103 -9.64 4.12 -7.14
CA PHE A 103 -10.70 3.22 -7.55
C PHE A 103 -11.91 3.38 -6.65
N LYS A 104 -13.11 3.40 -7.24
CA LYS A 104 -14.35 3.27 -6.47
C LYS A 104 -14.61 1.80 -6.15
N ILE A 105 -14.78 1.50 -4.86
CA ILE A 105 -15.22 0.21 -4.34
C ILE A 105 -16.66 0.38 -3.87
N PHE A 106 -17.57 -0.46 -4.37
CA PHE A 106 -18.99 -0.40 -4.02
C PHE A 106 -19.26 -1.39 -2.88
N LYS A 107 -19.87 -0.92 -1.78
CA LYS A 107 -20.28 -1.79 -0.66
C LYS A 107 -21.79 -2.04 -0.69
N HIS A 108 -22.59 -1.00 -0.93
CA HIS A 108 -24.05 -1.04 -1.02
C HIS A 108 -24.53 0.17 -1.84
N ASP A 109 -24.27 0.16 -3.15
CA ASP A 109 -24.55 1.26 -4.11
C ASP A 109 -23.79 2.59 -3.88
N ASP A 110 -23.43 2.90 -2.65
CA ASP A 110 -22.47 3.95 -2.31
C ASP A 110 -21.04 3.46 -2.54
N GLY A 111 -20.37 4.10 -3.50
CA GLY A 111 -18.99 3.80 -3.87
C GLY A 111 -18.00 4.62 -3.05
N GLU A 112 -17.17 3.95 -2.24
CA GLU A 112 -16.06 4.60 -1.55
C GLU A 112 -14.84 4.68 -2.49
N CYS A 113 -14.29 5.88 -2.68
CA CYS A 113 -13.08 6.06 -3.48
C CYS A 113 -11.85 5.71 -2.63
N LYS A 114 -11.13 4.66 -3.02
CA LYS A 114 -9.85 4.29 -2.41
C LYS A 114 -8.70 4.75 -3.30
N GLN A 115 -7.82 5.56 -2.73
CA GLN A 115 -6.60 6.01 -3.38
C GLN A 115 -5.44 5.07 -3.02
N LEU A 116 -4.68 4.69 -4.04
CA LEU A 116 -3.41 4.00 -3.94
C LEU A 116 -2.30 5.00 -4.18
N ILE A 117 -1.38 5.08 -3.24
CA ILE A 117 -0.26 6.01 -3.31
C ILE A 117 0.82 5.38 -4.20
N GLY A 118 1.17 6.07 -5.28
CA GLY A 118 2.24 5.65 -6.17
C GLY A 118 3.57 5.53 -5.44
N THR A 119 4.33 4.50 -5.77
CA THR A 119 5.64 4.25 -5.17
C THR A 119 6.54 3.50 -6.14
N CYS A 120 7.85 3.51 -5.86
CA CYS A 120 8.82 2.83 -6.72
C CYS A 120 8.80 1.31 -6.48
N GLU A 121 9.05 0.53 -7.53
CA GLU A 121 9.04 -0.93 -7.48
C GLU A 121 9.99 -1.49 -6.42
N ARG A 122 11.14 -0.83 -6.21
CA ARG A 122 12.11 -1.19 -5.16
C ARG A 122 11.47 -1.34 -3.77
N LYS A 123 10.53 -0.47 -3.39
CA LYS A 123 9.82 -0.54 -2.09
C LYS A 123 8.80 -1.68 -2.02
N LEU A 124 8.34 -2.16 -3.17
CA LEU A 124 7.31 -3.19 -3.30
C LEU A 124 7.89 -4.56 -3.61
N TYR A 125 9.20 -4.66 -3.84
CA TYR A 125 9.86 -5.88 -4.30
C TYR A 125 9.58 -7.06 -3.36
N LEU A 126 9.78 -6.84 -2.06
CA LEU A 126 9.56 -7.82 -0.98
C LEU A 126 8.07 -8.06 -0.66
N GLY A 127 7.15 -7.45 -1.40
CA GLY A 127 5.72 -7.71 -1.28
C GLY A 127 5.19 -7.52 0.14
N GLU A 128 4.32 -8.41 0.58
CA GLU A 128 3.63 -8.33 1.88
C GLU A 128 4.27 -9.17 3.00
N GLN A 129 5.49 -9.65 2.78
CA GLN A 129 6.25 -10.40 3.78
C GLN A 129 6.74 -9.50 4.92
N GLN A 130 7.15 -10.10 6.04
CA GLN A 130 7.58 -9.37 7.24
C GLN A 130 8.79 -8.48 6.97
N GLU A 131 9.75 -8.96 6.18
CA GLU A 131 10.93 -8.20 5.75
C GLU A 131 10.52 -7.02 4.85
N GLY A 132 9.55 -7.23 3.94
CA GLY A 132 9.01 -6.14 3.13
C GLY A 132 8.29 -5.08 3.97
N HIS A 133 7.61 -5.49 5.02
CA HIS A 133 6.99 -4.61 6.00
C HIS A 133 8.05 -3.79 6.73
N ALA A 134 9.06 -4.44 7.31
CA ALA A 134 10.15 -3.80 8.02
C ALA A 134 10.88 -2.79 7.14
N VAL A 135 11.29 -3.18 5.93
CA VAL A 135 11.96 -2.30 4.96
C VAL A 135 11.08 -1.07 4.64
N ARG A 136 9.81 -1.25 4.30
CA ARG A 136 8.93 -0.12 3.99
C ARG A 136 8.69 0.79 5.18
N ALA A 137 8.66 0.25 6.40
CA ALA A 137 8.52 1.02 7.61
C ALA A 137 9.74 1.91 7.85
N LEU A 138 10.95 1.34 7.73
CA LEU A 138 12.20 2.08 7.85
C LEU A 138 12.33 3.18 6.80
N TRP A 139 11.99 2.90 5.53
CA TRP A 139 11.94 3.92 4.47
C TRP A 139 11.07 5.13 4.84
N GLN A 140 10.04 4.94 5.66
CA GLN A 140 9.10 5.99 6.02
C GLN A 140 9.59 6.87 7.19
N MET A 141 10.53 6.39 8.00
CA MET A 141 11.13 7.15 9.10
C MET A 141 11.94 8.35 8.58
N LYS A 142 12.58 8.19 7.39
CA LYS A 142 13.56 9.10 6.78
C LYS A 142 14.89 9.12 7.53
N LYS A 143 15.97 9.38 6.78
CA LYS A 143 17.37 9.42 7.24
C LYS A 143 17.56 10.20 8.55
N ALA A 144 17.16 11.47 8.59
CA ALA A 144 17.37 12.34 9.74
C ALA A 144 16.72 11.85 11.05
N ARG A 145 15.63 11.08 10.98
CA ARG A 145 14.99 10.51 12.18
C ARG A 145 15.61 9.19 12.58
N PHE A 146 16.06 8.40 11.61
CA PHE A 146 16.77 7.17 11.87
C PHE A 146 18.07 7.49 12.62
N GLU A 147 18.93 8.34 12.04
CA GLU A 147 20.22 8.74 12.63
C GLU A 147 20.12 9.44 13.99
N SER A 148 18.97 10.04 14.33
CA SER A 148 18.76 10.72 15.62
C SER A 148 18.29 9.81 16.75
N LEU A 149 17.91 8.57 16.43
CA LEU A 149 17.39 7.61 17.39
C LEU A 149 18.46 6.56 17.68
N GLU A 150 18.31 5.85 18.79
CA GLU A 150 19.14 4.67 19.07
C GLU A 150 18.78 3.57 18.04
N ASP A 151 19.50 3.56 16.92
CA ASP A 151 19.28 2.69 15.76
C ASP A 151 19.10 1.22 16.17
N GLU A 152 19.87 0.76 17.16
CA GLU A 152 19.79 -0.58 17.74
C GLU A 152 18.42 -0.90 18.35
N ARG A 153 17.80 0.04 19.08
CA ARG A 153 16.46 -0.17 19.66
C ARG A 153 15.39 -0.26 18.60
N ILE A 154 15.51 0.55 17.53
CA ILE A 154 14.59 0.48 16.40
C ILE A 154 14.72 -0.88 15.71
N LEU A 155 15.93 -1.31 15.41
CA LEU A 155 16.17 -2.57 14.73
C LEU A 155 15.75 -3.76 15.58
N ALA A 156 16.01 -3.74 16.89
CA ALA A 156 15.54 -4.75 17.83
C ALA A 156 14.00 -4.80 17.95
N SER A 157 13.30 -3.69 17.67
CA SER A 157 11.82 -3.64 17.69
C SER A 157 11.16 -4.23 16.43
N LEU A 158 11.94 -4.48 15.38
CA LEU A 158 11.41 -5.02 14.12
C LEU A 158 11.06 -6.52 14.28
N PRO A 159 9.99 -7.00 13.63
CA PRO A 159 9.57 -8.39 13.71
C PRO A 159 10.44 -9.33 12.85
N VAL A 160 11.62 -8.90 12.43
CA VAL A 160 12.54 -9.64 11.56
C VAL A 160 13.97 -9.53 12.09
N PRO A 161 14.77 -10.61 12.00
CA PRO A 161 16.19 -10.56 12.39
C PRO A 161 16.98 -9.56 11.55
N ALA A 162 18.01 -8.95 12.15
CA ALA A 162 18.90 -8.02 11.45
C ALA A 162 19.61 -8.68 10.25
N SER A 163 19.96 -9.97 10.34
CA SER A 163 20.58 -10.71 9.23
C SER A 163 19.70 -10.74 7.97
N VAL A 164 18.39 -10.98 8.13
CA VAL A 164 17.42 -10.96 7.03
C VAL A 164 17.35 -9.56 6.40
N LEU A 165 17.47 -8.50 7.20
CA LEU A 165 17.53 -7.14 6.70
C LEU A 165 18.83 -6.90 5.91
N VAL A 166 19.98 -7.37 6.40
CA VAL A 166 21.27 -7.27 5.69
C VAL A 166 21.21 -7.97 4.32
N GLU A 167 20.66 -9.17 4.25
CA GLU A 167 20.47 -9.91 2.97
C GLU A 167 19.61 -9.12 1.96
N ASN A 168 18.69 -8.30 2.47
CA ASN A 168 17.77 -7.49 1.68
C ASN A 168 18.20 -6.02 1.53
N ALA A 169 19.44 -5.68 1.92
CA ALA A 169 19.98 -4.31 1.88
C ALA A 169 19.92 -3.69 0.49
N ALA A 170 20.00 -4.49 -0.58
CA ALA A 170 19.85 -4.05 -1.97
C ALA A 170 18.49 -3.38 -2.26
N TRP A 171 17.46 -3.63 -1.44
CA TRP A 171 16.13 -3.04 -1.58
C TRP A 171 15.90 -1.80 -0.70
N MET A 172 16.93 -1.35 0.00
CA MET A 172 16.87 -0.23 0.94
C MET A 172 17.71 0.97 0.46
N PRO A 173 17.43 2.20 0.91
CA PRO A 173 18.31 3.32 0.65
C PRO A 173 19.65 3.08 1.34
N ALA A 174 20.74 3.57 0.76
CA ALA A 174 22.10 3.37 1.28
C ALA A 174 22.21 3.67 2.78
N TRP A 175 21.63 4.76 3.25
CA TRP A 175 21.68 5.13 4.68
C TRP A 175 21.05 4.12 5.65
N ILE A 176 20.16 3.22 5.20
CA ILE A 176 19.69 2.09 6.02
C ILE A 176 20.71 0.95 5.92
N SER A 177 21.09 0.60 4.69
CA SER A 177 22.00 -0.50 4.39
C SER A 177 23.35 -0.33 5.10
N ASP A 178 23.96 0.85 4.98
CA ASP A 178 25.25 1.19 5.59
C ASP A 178 25.20 1.01 7.12
N ARG A 179 24.06 1.36 7.73
CA ARG A 179 23.84 1.20 9.17
C ARG A 179 23.63 -0.26 9.58
N LEU A 180 22.89 -1.02 8.80
CA LEU A 180 22.72 -2.46 9.05
C LEU A 180 24.06 -3.20 8.97
N HIS A 181 24.91 -2.84 8.01
CA HIS A 181 26.25 -3.42 7.88
C HIS A 181 27.15 -3.04 9.06
N ALA A 182 27.17 -1.77 9.47
CA ALA A 182 27.97 -1.31 10.61
C ALA A 182 27.58 -1.96 11.95
N LEU A 183 26.33 -2.43 12.09
CA LEU A 183 25.84 -3.13 13.29
C LEU A 183 26.03 -4.65 13.22
N SER A 184 26.48 -5.18 12.09
CA SER A 184 26.75 -6.61 11.88
C SER A 184 28.24 -6.98 11.98
N GLU A 185 29.11 -5.97 12.10
CA GLU A 185 30.55 -6.08 12.39
C GLU A 185 30.80 -6.11 13.90
#